data_AF-A0A0J6YLQ7-F1
#
_entry.id   AF-A0A0J6YLQ7-F1
#
_cell.length_a   1.000
_cell.length_b   1.000
_cell.length_c   1.000
_cell.angle_alpha   90.00
_cell.angle_beta   90.00
_cell.angle_gamma   90.00
#
_symmetry.space_group_name_H-M   'P 1'
#
loop_
_entity.id
_entity.type
_entity.pdbx_description
1 polymer ?
#
loop_
_entity_poly.entity_id
_entity_poly.type
_entity_poly.pdbx_seq_one_letter_code
_entity_poly.pdbx_strand_id
1 'polypeptide(L)'
;MDVFGNYVIQKLFEHGNQAQKKALAQQMMGHILNLSTQMYGCRVVQKALEHVLLDQQAAMVKELENQVIKCVKDQNGNHVIQKAIERVPQAHIQFIINDFSGQIQRWAVHSYGCRVIQRMLEHCNEADRDAILGELHLCSASLIPDQFGNYVIQHVIENGRERDRSQMIAVVISQLVLFSKHKFASNVVEKTLEFGRPNDRSEILRIFTTPNERGESPLEGLMKDQFGNYVIPTQADAAMRNT
;
A
#
# COMPACT_ATOMS: atom_id res chain seq x y z
N MET A 1 12.05 -23.29 -13.10
CA MET A 1 10.67 -23.72 -13.45
C MET A 1 10.36 -23.32 -14.88
N ASP A 2 9.52 -24.11 -15.56
CA ASP A 2 9.15 -23.95 -16.97
C ASP A 2 8.00 -22.94 -17.19
N VAL A 3 8.02 -22.23 -18.32
CA VAL A 3 7.03 -21.19 -18.70
C VAL A 3 5.61 -21.74 -18.89
N PHE A 4 5.47 -23.02 -19.25
CA PHE A 4 4.16 -23.67 -19.40
C PHE A 4 3.84 -24.59 -18.22
N GLY A 5 4.84 -25.31 -17.70
CA GLY A 5 4.69 -26.25 -16.59
C GLY A 5 4.15 -25.61 -15.30
N ASN A 6 4.47 -24.33 -15.04
CA ASN A 6 3.95 -23.64 -13.86
C ASN A 6 2.41 -23.54 -13.85
N TYR A 7 1.74 -23.45 -15.00
CA TYR A 7 0.27 -23.38 -15.06
C TYR A 7 -0.39 -24.69 -14.65
N VAL A 8 0.23 -25.83 -15.02
CA VAL A 8 -0.25 -27.15 -14.62
C VAL A 8 -0.17 -27.29 -13.10
N ILE A 9 0.96 -26.91 -12.49
CA ILE A 9 1.12 -26.96 -11.04
C ILE A 9 0.13 -26.04 -10.33
N GLN A 10 -0.08 -24.82 -10.85
CA GLN A 10 -1.09 -23.91 -10.31
C GLN A 10 -2.50 -24.53 -10.34
N LYS A 11 -2.89 -25.19 -11.44
CA LYS A 11 -4.19 -25.85 -11.57
C LYS A 11 -4.33 -27.06 -10.64
N LEU A 12 -3.25 -27.78 -10.36
CA LEU A 12 -3.26 -28.84 -9.35
C LEU A 12 -3.46 -28.28 -7.93
N PHE A 13 -2.91 -27.10 -7.61
CA PHE A 13 -3.23 -26.43 -6.35
C PHE A 13 -4.68 -25.94 -6.30
N GLU A 14 -5.24 -25.48 -7.42
CA GLU A 14 -6.61 -24.98 -7.47
C GLU A 14 -7.65 -26.11 -7.34
N HIS A 15 -7.50 -27.18 -8.13
CA HIS A 15 -8.51 -28.22 -8.30
C HIS A 15 -8.15 -29.59 -7.73
N GLY A 16 -6.88 -29.82 -7.37
CA GLY A 16 -6.45 -31.09 -6.77
C GLY A 16 -7.08 -31.33 -5.40
N ASN A 17 -7.12 -32.58 -4.96
CA ASN A 17 -7.54 -32.89 -3.60
C ASN A 17 -6.43 -32.52 -2.58
N GLN A 18 -6.77 -32.51 -1.28
CA GLN A 18 -5.82 -32.09 -0.24
C GLN A 18 -4.56 -32.97 -0.16
N ALA A 19 -4.64 -34.27 -0.48
CA ALA A 19 -3.47 -35.14 -0.52
C ALA A 19 -2.50 -34.74 -1.65
N GLN A 20 -3.03 -34.40 -2.83
CA GLN A 20 -2.25 -33.91 -3.96
C GLN A 20 -1.61 -32.55 -3.66
N LYS A 21 -2.38 -31.61 -3.10
CA LYS A 21 -1.86 -30.28 -2.71
C LYS A 21 -0.75 -30.41 -1.67
N LYS A 22 -0.94 -31.26 -0.66
CA LYS A 22 0.06 -31.55 0.38
C LYS A 22 1.32 -32.16 -0.23
N ALA A 23 1.19 -33.13 -1.12
CA ALA A 23 2.34 -33.75 -1.79
C ALA A 23 3.13 -32.72 -2.62
N LEU A 24 2.44 -31.86 -3.37
CA LEU A 24 3.09 -30.77 -4.13
C LEU A 24 3.78 -29.76 -3.21
N ALA A 25 3.12 -29.31 -2.15
CA ALA A 25 3.70 -28.40 -1.17
C ALA A 25 4.97 -29.01 -0.55
N GLN A 26 4.95 -30.31 -0.22
CA GLN A 26 6.12 -31.02 0.31
C GLN A 26 7.30 -31.02 -0.65
N GLN A 27 7.07 -31.10 -1.96
CA GLN A 27 8.14 -31.01 -2.97
C GLN A 27 8.71 -29.58 -3.12
N MET A 28 7.96 -28.56 -2.71
CA MET A 28 8.41 -27.17 -2.73
C MET A 28 9.23 -26.79 -1.49
N MET A 29 9.10 -27.57 -0.40
CA MET A 29 9.84 -27.34 0.84
C MET A 29 11.36 -27.42 0.62
N GLY A 30 12.10 -26.56 1.31
CA GLY A 30 13.54 -26.33 1.13
C GLY A 30 13.87 -25.45 -0.08
N HIS A 31 12.88 -25.05 -0.86
CA HIS A 31 13.06 -24.27 -2.09
C HIS A 31 12.18 -23.01 -2.14
N ILE A 32 11.47 -22.66 -1.06
CA ILE A 32 10.49 -21.57 -1.09
C ILE A 32 11.12 -20.24 -1.45
N LEU A 33 12.28 -19.91 -0.89
CA LEU A 33 13.00 -18.68 -1.23
C LEU A 33 13.35 -18.62 -2.72
N ASN A 34 13.95 -19.69 -3.26
CA ASN A 34 14.39 -19.75 -4.65
C ASN A 34 13.18 -19.62 -5.59
N LEU A 35 12.12 -20.38 -5.33
CA LEU A 35 10.89 -20.31 -6.11
C LEU A 35 10.25 -18.91 -6.05
N SER A 36 10.25 -18.27 -4.88
CA SER A 36 9.67 -16.94 -4.68
C SER A 36 10.35 -15.86 -5.53
N THR A 37 11.66 -15.98 -5.76
CA THR A 37 12.43 -15.03 -6.58
C THR A 37 12.46 -15.37 -8.08
N GLN A 38 11.84 -16.47 -8.49
CA GLN A 38 11.74 -16.86 -9.90
C GLN A 38 10.43 -16.36 -10.53
N MET A 39 10.52 -15.86 -11.77
CA MET A 39 9.38 -15.30 -12.54
C MET A 39 8.14 -16.23 -12.59
N TYR A 40 8.35 -17.52 -12.79
CA TYR A 40 7.27 -18.52 -12.82
C TYR A 40 7.06 -19.21 -11.47
N GLY A 41 8.14 -19.37 -10.68
CA GLY A 41 8.09 -20.01 -9.37
C GLY A 41 7.24 -19.22 -8.37
N CYS A 42 7.31 -17.89 -8.41
CA CYS A 42 6.57 -17.03 -7.50
C CYS A 42 5.05 -17.21 -7.67
N ARG A 43 4.59 -17.50 -8.90
CA ARG A 43 3.18 -17.75 -9.21
C ARG A 43 2.70 -19.05 -8.57
N VAL A 44 3.55 -20.08 -8.60
CA VAL A 44 3.27 -21.36 -7.94
C VAL A 44 3.24 -21.20 -6.42
N VAL A 45 4.20 -20.49 -5.82
CA VAL A 45 4.21 -20.22 -4.37
C VAL A 45 2.96 -19.45 -3.94
N GLN A 46 2.59 -18.40 -4.67
CA GLN A 46 1.36 -17.65 -4.38
C GLN A 46 0.12 -18.55 -4.46
N LYS A 47 0.00 -19.38 -5.50
CA LYS A 47 -1.14 -20.30 -5.67
C LYS A 47 -1.19 -21.37 -4.60
N ALA A 48 -0.04 -21.88 -4.17
CA ALA A 48 0.05 -22.82 -3.05
C ALA A 48 -0.48 -22.17 -1.76
N LEU A 49 -0.01 -20.97 -1.41
CA LEU A 49 -0.50 -20.22 -0.23
C LEU A 49 -2.01 -19.96 -0.26
N GLU A 50 -2.66 -19.96 -1.42
CA GLU A 50 -4.11 -19.77 -1.53
C GLU A 50 -4.93 -21.03 -1.20
N HIS A 51 -4.35 -22.23 -1.32
CA HIS A 51 -5.11 -23.49 -1.39
C HIS A 51 -4.60 -24.63 -0.50
N VAL A 52 -3.38 -24.53 0.03
CA VAL A 52 -2.82 -25.49 1.00
C VAL A 52 -3.39 -25.26 2.40
N LEU A 53 -3.23 -26.25 3.27
CA LEU A 53 -3.69 -26.15 4.67
C LEU A 53 -2.80 -25.22 5.49
N LEU A 54 -3.31 -24.77 6.64
CA LEU A 54 -2.64 -23.80 7.50
C LEU A 54 -1.23 -24.24 7.95
N ASP A 55 -1.07 -25.51 8.31
CA ASP A 55 0.23 -26.08 8.69
C ASP A 55 1.26 -25.95 7.56
N GLN A 56 0.83 -26.17 6.32
CA GLN A 56 1.65 -26.05 5.12
C GLN A 56 1.95 -24.57 4.81
N GLN A 57 0.96 -23.68 4.90
CA GLN A 57 1.18 -22.23 4.75
C GLN A 57 2.23 -21.72 5.73
N ALA A 58 2.09 -22.09 7.02
CA ALA A 58 3.00 -21.68 8.08
C ALA A 58 4.42 -22.21 7.82
N ALA A 59 4.56 -23.48 7.46
CA ALA A 59 5.86 -24.09 7.17
C ALA A 59 6.54 -23.42 5.96
N MET A 60 5.80 -23.16 4.89
CA MET A 60 6.32 -22.50 3.68
C MET A 60 6.80 -21.08 3.98
N VAL A 61 5.98 -20.28 4.69
CA VAL A 61 6.36 -18.89 5.00
C VAL A 61 7.52 -18.85 5.99
N LYS A 62 7.63 -19.80 6.93
CA LYS A 62 8.76 -19.89 7.86
C LYS A 62 10.12 -20.02 7.16
N GLU A 63 10.19 -20.63 5.98
CA GLU A 63 11.44 -20.67 5.18
C GLU A 63 11.93 -19.28 4.70
N LEU A 64 11.04 -18.29 4.67
CA LEU A 64 11.38 -16.92 4.30
C LEU A 64 11.87 -16.09 5.50
N GLU A 65 11.87 -16.64 6.71
CA GLU A 65 12.40 -15.97 7.89
C GLU A 65 13.88 -15.62 7.69
N ASN A 66 14.27 -14.40 8.07
CA ASN A 66 15.58 -13.79 7.79
C ASN A 66 15.87 -13.49 6.30
N GLN A 67 14.91 -13.73 5.41
CA GLN A 67 15.02 -13.47 3.96
C GLN A 67 13.91 -12.54 3.43
N VAL A 68 13.05 -12.03 4.31
CA VAL A 68 11.91 -11.16 3.96
C VAL A 68 12.38 -9.98 3.14
N ILE A 69 13.39 -9.24 3.63
CA ILE A 69 13.90 -8.04 2.97
C ILE A 69 14.46 -8.36 1.57
N LYS A 70 15.06 -9.53 1.38
CA LYS A 70 15.52 -9.99 0.07
C LYS A 70 14.34 -10.22 -0.87
N CYS A 71 13.28 -10.87 -0.39
CA CYS A 71 12.06 -11.09 -1.17
C CYS A 71 11.36 -9.77 -1.51
N VAL A 72 11.24 -8.82 -0.57
CA VAL A 72 10.59 -7.52 -0.79
C VAL A 72 11.30 -6.70 -1.88
N LYS A 73 12.63 -6.77 -1.97
CA LYS A 73 13.41 -6.09 -3.01
C LYS A 73 13.34 -6.78 -4.38
N ASP A 74 12.90 -8.03 -4.42
CA ASP A 74 12.82 -8.80 -5.66
C ASP A 74 11.51 -8.53 -6.42
N GLN A 75 11.61 -8.39 -7.75
CA GLN A 75 10.46 -8.13 -8.63
C GLN A 75 9.38 -9.23 -8.58
N ASN A 76 9.74 -10.46 -8.20
CA ASN A 76 8.84 -11.59 -8.07
C ASN A 76 8.50 -11.86 -6.58
N GLY A 77 9.52 -11.82 -5.72
CA GLY A 77 9.43 -12.17 -4.31
C GLY A 77 8.50 -11.27 -3.52
N ASN A 78 8.39 -9.98 -3.88
CA ASN A 78 7.51 -9.05 -3.19
C ASN A 78 6.04 -9.49 -3.25
N HIS A 79 5.62 -10.15 -4.34
CA HIS A 79 4.27 -10.67 -4.48
C HIS A 79 4.00 -11.87 -3.56
N VAL A 80 5.03 -12.67 -3.27
CA VAL A 80 4.92 -13.77 -2.30
C VAL A 80 4.78 -13.22 -0.87
N ILE A 81 5.53 -12.18 -0.51
CA ILE A 81 5.40 -11.53 0.80
C ILE A 81 4.01 -10.91 0.97
N GLN A 82 3.50 -10.21 -0.05
CA GLN A 82 2.13 -9.71 -0.06
C GLN A 82 1.10 -10.84 0.12
N LYS A 83 1.25 -11.94 -0.62
CA LYS A 83 0.34 -13.09 -0.51
C LYS A 83 0.40 -13.78 0.85
N ALA A 84 1.58 -13.83 1.47
CA ALA A 84 1.74 -14.36 2.82
C ALA A 84 0.95 -13.51 3.83
N ILE A 85 1.05 -12.18 3.74
CA ILE A 85 0.28 -11.24 4.59
C ILE A 85 -1.23 -11.39 4.38
N GLU A 86 -1.68 -11.59 3.14
CA GLU A 86 -3.11 -11.76 2.82
C GLU A 86 -3.72 -13.08 3.30
N ARG A 87 -2.95 -14.17 3.33
CA ARG A 87 -3.50 -15.54 3.42
C ARG A 87 -3.06 -16.33 4.64
N VAL A 88 -1.97 -15.94 5.29
CA VAL A 88 -1.41 -16.67 6.42
C VAL A 88 -1.74 -15.94 7.72
N PRO A 89 -2.24 -16.63 8.76
CA PRO A 89 -2.56 -15.99 10.03
C PRO A 89 -1.38 -15.25 10.65
N GLN A 90 -1.68 -14.09 11.25
CA GLN A 90 -0.71 -13.17 11.87
C GLN A 90 0.36 -13.87 12.71
N ALA A 91 -0.04 -14.87 13.51
CA ALA A 91 0.85 -15.61 14.40
C ALA A 91 2.03 -16.29 13.68
N HIS A 92 1.91 -16.58 12.39
CA HIS A 92 2.97 -17.21 11.58
C HIS A 92 3.75 -16.22 10.73
N ILE A 93 3.34 -14.95 10.65
CA ILE A 93 3.97 -13.92 9.80
C ILE A 93 4.53 -12.74 10.59
N GLN A 94 4.52 -12.80 11.93
CA GLN A 94 5.02 -11.70 12.77
C GLN A 94 6.46 -11.29 12.42
N PHE A 95 7.32 -12.23 12.04
CA PHE A 95 8.68 -11.93 11.62
C PHE A 95 8.75 -11.04 10.37
N ILE A 96 7.75 -11.10 9.47
CA ILE A 96 7.66 -10.22 8.30
C ILE A 96 7.41 -8.78 8.76
N ILE A 97 6.52 -8.59 9.73
CA ILE A 97 6.18 -7.25 10.27
C ILE A 97 7.37 -6.69 11.05
N ASN A 98 8.02 -7.52 11.86
CA ASN A 98 9.18 -7.12 12.64
C ASN A 98 10.35 -6.63 11.76
N ASP A 99 10.55 -7.22 10.58
CA ASP A 99 11.58 -6.78 9.62
C ASP A 99 11.31 -5.38 9.01
N PHE A 100 10.08 -4.88 9.10
CA PHE A 100 9.69 -3.53 8.66
C PHE A 100 9.71 -2.50 9.80
N SER A 101 9.58 -2.94 11.05
CA SER A 101 9.54 -2.07 12.22
C SER A 101 10.78 -1.17 12.30
N GLY A 102 10.56 0.11 12.55
CA GLY A 102 11.60 1.15 12.60
C GLY A 102 12.17 1.55 11.24
N GLN A 103 11.65 1.02 10.14
CA GLN A 103 12.08 1.31 8.78
C GLN A 103 10.89 1.58 7.84
N ILE A 104 9.72 1.93 8.37
CA ILE A 104 8.50 2.12 7.57
C ILE A 104 8.68 3.22 6.52
N GLN A 105 9.30 4.35 6.89
CA GLN A 105 9.59 5.43 5.93
C GLN A 105 10.41 4.94 4.73
N ARG A 106 11.48 4.17 5.00
CA ARG A 106 12.36 3.61 3.97
C ARG A 106 11.59 2.71 3.00
N TRP A 107 10.69 1.89 3.53
CA TRP A 107 9.93 0.94 2.73
C TRP A 107 8.73 1.56 2.03
N ALA A 108 8.15 2.63 2.57
CA ALA A 108 7.06 3.37 1.96
C ALA A 108 7.48 4.06 0.65
N VAL A 109 8.76 4.46 0.53
CA VAL A 109 9.32 5.06 -0.69
C VAL A 109 9.99 4.04 -1.62
N HIS A 110 9.87 2.74 -1.34
CA HIS A 110 10.41 1.67 -2.19
C HIS A 110 9.34 1.17 -3.17
N SER A 111 9.72 0.96 -4.44
CA SER A 111 8.83 0.56 -5.54
C SER A 111 7.94 -0.66 -5.25
N TYR A 112 8.45 -1.62 -4.49
CA TYR A 112 7.71 -2.81 -4.05
C TYR A 112 7.34 -2.77 -2.57
N GLY A 113 8.10 -2.03 -1.76
CA GLY A 113 7.92 -2.00 -0.30
C GLY A 113 6.64 -1.29 0.08
N CYS A 114 6.26 -0.26 -0.67
CA CYS A 114 5.02 0.49 -0.47
C CYS A 114 3.78 -0.41 -0.61
N ARG A 115 3.83 -1.42 -1.49
CA ARG A 115 2.76 -2.40 -1.69
C ARG A 115 2.66 -3.37 -0.52
N VAL A 116 3.80 -3.78 0.03
CA VAL A 116 3.84 -4.63 1.23
C VAL A 116 3.27 -3.89 2.44
N ILE A 117 3.62 -2.63 2.64
CA ILE A 117 3.05 -1.79 3.71
C ILE A 117 1.53 -1.67 3.55
N GLN A 118 1.02 -1.45 2.33
CA GLN A 118 -0.44 -1.42 2.09
C GLN A 118 -1.11 -2.74 2.50
N ARG A 119 -0.55 -3.91 2.15
CA ARG A 119 -1.08 -5.20 2.60
C ARG A 119 -1.05 -5.34 4.13
N MET A 120 -0.01 -4.85 4.80
CA MET A 120 0.06 -4.86 6.26
C MET A 120 -1.04 -3.99 6.87
N LEU A 121 -1.27 -2.79 6.33
CA LEU A 121 -2.34 -1.90 6.78
C LEU A 121 -3.74 -2.50 6.59
N GLU A 122 -3.93 -3.35 5.59
CA GLU A 122 -5.21 -4.01 5.31
C GLU A 122 -5.45 -5.24 6.19
N HIS A 123 -4.44 -6.11 6.32
CA HIS A 123 -4.61 -7.48 6.82
C HIS A 123 -4.03 -7.74 8.20
N CYS A 124 -3.09 -6.93 8.68
CA CYS A 124 -2.54 -7.12 10.02
C CYS A 124 -3.53 -6.72 11.10
N ASN A 125 -3.30 -7.27 12.31
CA ASN A 125 -4.05 -6.93 13.50
C ASN A 125 -3.93 -5.43 13.86
N GLU A 126 -4.72 -4.98 14.81
CA GLU A 126 -4.74 -3.56 15.20
C GLU A 126 -3.42 -3.07 15.79
N ALA A 127 -2.75 -3.86 16.63
CA ALA A 127 -1.51 -3.45 17.29
C ALA A 127 -0.38 -3.21 16.29
N ASP A 128 -0.20 -4.12 15.33
CA ASP A 128 0.82 -4.00 14.28
C ASP A 128 0.47 -2.85 13.31
N ARG A 129 -0.81 -2.68 12.99
CA ARG A 129 -1.29 -1.55 12.18
C ARG A 129 -1.02 -0.21 12.86
N ASP A 130 -1.27 -0.11 14.16
CA ASP A 130 -1.02 1.10 14.94
C ASP A 130 0.47 1.45 15.01
N ALA A 131 1.35 0.45 15.12
CA ALA A 131 2.80 0.65 15.06
C ALA A 131 3.23 1.22 13.70
N ILE A 132 2.75 0.64 12.60
CA ILE A 132 3.03 1.11 11.24
C ILE A 132 2.51 2.54 11.04
N LEU A 133 1.27 2.82 11.45
CA LEU A 133 0.66 4.15 11.35
C LEU A 133 1.43 5.18 12.17
N GLY A 134 1.90 4.81 13.36
CA GLY A 134 2.76 5.65 14.20
C GLY A 134 4.00 6.15 13.46
N GLU A 135 4.72 5.26 12.76
CA GLU A 135 5.87 5.66 11.94
C GLU A 135 5.48 6.48 10.70
N LEU A 136 4.38 6.13 10.03
CA LEU A 136 3.88 6.89 8.87
C LEU A 136 3.53 8.33 9.24
N HIS A 137 2.87 8.54 10.38
CA HIS A 137 2.50 9.87 10.85
C HIS A 137 3.72 10.78 11.03
N LEU A 138 4.85 10.23 11.50
CA LEU A 138 6.10 10.97 11.71
C LEU A 138 6.79 11.41 10.41
N CYS A 139 6.51 10.75 9.28
CA CYS A 139 7.18 11.00 8.01
C CYS A 139 6.24 11.39 6.85
N SER A 140 4.94 11.53 7.12
CA SER A 140 3.87 11.79 6.13
C SER A 140 4.18 12.94 5.17
N ALA A 141 4.70 14.08 5.68
CA ALA A 141 5.06 15.24 4.85
C ALA A 141 6.09 14.91 3.76
N SER A 142 7.01 13.97 4.03
CA SER A 142 8.01 13.51 3.04
C SER A 142 7.44 12.46 2.09
N LEU A 143 6.45 11.68 2.52
CA LEU A 143 5.84 10.61 1.73
C LEU A 143 4.82 11.14 0.70
N ILE A 144 4.09 12.20 1.02
CA ILE A 144 3.08 12.82 0.15
C ILE A 144 3.64 13.16 -1.26
N PRO A 145 4.81 13.82 -1.39
CA PRO A 145 5.39 14.10 -2.70
C PRO A 145 6.23 12.95 -3.27
N ASP A 146 6.46 11.85 -2.56
CA ASP A 146 7.27 10.75 -3.09
C ASP A 146 6.51 9.95 -4.16
N GLN A 147 7.23 9.45 -5.17
CA GLN A 147 6.65 8.72 -6.31
C GLN A 147 5.96 7.40 -5.93
N PHE A 148 6.31 6.81 -4.79
CA PHE A 148 5.70 5.58 -4.26
C PHE A 148 4.97 5.83 -2.94
N GLY A 149 5.55 6.66 -2.06
CA GLY A 149 5.00 7.02 -0.75
C GLY A 149 3.62 7.65 -0.83
N ASN A 150 3.34 8.42 -1.89
CA ASN A 150 2.02 9.04 -2.10
C ASN A 150 0.90 7.98 -2.10
N TYR A 151 1.13 6.78 -2.63
CA TYR A 151 0.11 5.71 -2.63
C TYR A 151 -0.16 5.15 -1.23
N VAL A 152 0.84 5.13 -0.35
CA VAL A 152 0.66 4.71 1.05
C VAL A 152 -0.19 5.75 1.79
N ILE A 153 0.06 7.04 1.56
CA ILE A 153 -0.75 8.11 2.18
C ILE A 153 -2.18 8.12 1.64
N GLN A 154 -2.37 7.96 0.32
CA GLN A 154 -3.69 7.79 -0.27
C GLN A 154 -4.43 6.62 0.37
N HIS A 155 -3.77 5.47 0.53
CA HIS A 155 -4.37 4.30 1.16
C HIS A 155 -4.85 4.56 2.59
N VAL A 156 -4.09 5.29 3.41
CA VAL A 156 -4.49 5.68 4.77
C VAL A 156 -5.67 6.67 4.73
N ILE A 157 -5.67 7.63 3.80
CA ILE A 157 -6.77 8.58 3.64
C ILE A 157 -8.05 7.86 3.22
N GLU A 158 -7.98 6.92 2.29
CA GLU A 158 -9.14 6.18 1.78
C GLU A 158 -9.70 5.20 2.83
N ASN A 159 -8.83 4.35 3.38
CA ASN A 159 -9.25 3.14 4.13
C ASN A 159 -8.96 3.20 5.63
N GLY A 160 -8.21 4.20 6.09
CA GLY A 160 -7.80 4.34 7.48
C GLY A 160 -8.94 4.72 8.41
N ARG A 161 -8.70 4.55 9.72
CA ARG A 161 -9.61 5.06 10.76
C ARG A 161 -9.67 6.58 10.67
N GLU A 162 -10.77 7.15 11.14
CA GLU A 162 -11.01 8.59 11.06
C GLU A 162 -9.86 9.41 11.68
N ARG A 163 -9.37 9.02 12.85
CA ARG A 163 -8.21 9.67 13.51
C ARG A 163 -7.00 9.76 12.59
N ASP A 164 -6.61 8.65 11.97
CA ASP A 164 -5.42 8.57 11.12
C ASP A 164 -5.62 9.33 9.81
N ARG A 165 -6.81 9.20 9.21
CA ARG A 165 -7.19 9.98 8.02
C ARG A 165 -7.09 11.48 8.29
N SER A 166 -7.72 11.96 9.36
CA SER A 166 -7.72 13.38 9.72
C SER A 166 -6.31 13.91 9.98
N GLN A 167 -5.43 13.11 10.58
CA GLN A 167 -4.03 13.48 10.77
C GLN A 167 -3.27 13.60 9.43
N MET A 168 -3.47 12.68 8.49
CA MET A 168 -2.87 12.77 7.15
C MET A 168 -3.40 14.00 6.38
N ILE A 169 -4.70 14.26 6.46
CA ILE A 169 -5.35 15.42 5.82
C ILE A 169 -4.81 16.73 6.37
N ALA A 170 -4.60 16.84 7.68
CA ALA A 170 -4.03 18.03 8.29
C ALA A 170 -2.64 18.36 7.72
N VAL A 171 -1.81 17.35 7.44
CA VAL A 171 -0.51 17.54 6.79
C VAL A 171 -0.68 18.04 5.35
N VAL A 172 -1.64 17.49 4.60
CA VAL A 172 -1.94 17.95 3.23
C VAL A 172 -2.38 19.42 3.24
N ILE A 173 -3.30 19.79 4.13
CA ILE A 173 -3.80 21.16 4.28
C ILE A 173 -2.67 22.13 4.63
N SER A 174 -1.71 21.72 5.47
CA SER A 174 -0.58 22.57 5.88
C SER A 174 0.30 23.07 4.72
N GLN A 175 0.33 22.34 3.60
CA GLN A 175 1.11 22.67 2.40
C GLN A 175 0.26 22.56 1.12
N LEU A 176 -1.04 22.84 1.23
CA LEU A 176 -2.04 22.55 0.21
C LEU A 176 -1.70 23.09 -1.17
N VAL A 177 -1.32 24.37 -1.25
CA VAL A 177 -1.01 25.02 -2.54
C VAL A 177 0.24 24.42 -3.19
N LEU A 178 1.25 24.07 -2.39
CA LEU A 178 2.46 23.41 -2.86
C LEU A 178 2.15 22.01 -3.39
N PHE A 179 1.43 21.20 -2.61
CA PHE A 179 1.08 19.84 -2.99
C PHE A 179 0.15 19.78 -4.20
N SER A 180 -0.76 20.75 -4.35
CA SER A 180 -1.66 20.80 -5.50
C SER A 180 -0.93 20.98 -6.83
N LYS A 181 0.26 21.59 -6.83
CA LYS A 181 1.10 21.80 -8.03
C LYS A 181 2.15 20.71 -8.24
N HIS A 182 2.15 19.67 -7.42
CA HIS A 182 3.19 18.65 -7.44
C HIS A 182 2.67 17.34 -8.04
N LYS A 183 3.39 16.78 -9.03
CA LYS A 183 3.00 15.61 -9.83
C LYS A 183 2.38 14.44 -9.04
N PHE A 184 2.96 14.11 -7.89
CA PHE A 184 2.51 12.98 -7.07
C PHE A 184 1.57 13.42 -5.94
N ALA A 185 1.80 14.61 -5.37
CA ALA A 185 1.07 15.06 -4.20
C ALA A 185 -0.33 15.57 -4.57
N SER A 186 -0.54 16.04 -5.80
CA SER A 186 -1.84 16.47 -6.31
C SER A 186 -2.87 15.35 -6.17
N ASN A 187 -2.49 14.09 -6.43
CA ASN A 187 -3.37 12.93 -6.25
C ASN A 187 -3.76 12.75 -4.77
N VAL A 188 -2.84 13.03 -3.82
CA VAL A 188 -3.14 12.98 -2.39
C VAL A 188 -4.07 14.12 -1.98
N VAL A 189 -3.93 15.29 -2.61
CA VAL A 189 -4.89 16.39 -2.44
C VAL A 189 -6.26 15.97 -2.95
N GLU A 190 -6.38 15.37 -4.13
CA GLU A 190 -7.65 14.84 -4.66
C GLU A 190 -8.31 13.85 -3.69
N LYS A 191 -7.54 12.91 -3.12
CA LYS A 191 -8.05 11.99 -2.09
C LYS A 191 -8.45 12.68 -0.80
N THR A 192 -7.76 13.76 -0.44
CA THR A 192 -8.17 14.61 0.68
C THR A 192 -9.52 15.28 0.43
N LEU A 193 -9.78 15.73 -0.80
CA LEU A 193 -11.09 16.29 -1.18
C LEU A 193 -12.18 15.21 -1.16
N GLU A 194 -11.87 14.02 -1.67
CA GLU A 194 -12.80 12.90 -1.77
C GLU A 194 -13.20 12.36 -0.39
N PHE A 195 -12.24 12.13 0.51
CA PHE A 195 -12.47 11.45 1.81
C PHE A 195 -12.44 12.38 3.03
N GLY A 196 -12.07 13.66 2.86
CA GLY A 196 -12.08 14.64 3.93
C GLY A 196 -13.48 15.02 4.40
N ARG A 197 -13.56 15.50 5.64
CA ARG A 197 -14.81 15.97 6.26
C ARG A 197 -15.29 17.26 5.59
N PRO A 198 -16.57 17.64 5.78
CA PRO A 198 -17.08 18.91 5.28
C PRO A 198 -16.20 20.11 5.68
N ASN A 199 -15.74 20.16 6.95
CA ASN A 199 -14.86 21.22 7.43
C ASN A 199 -13.50 21.25 6.72
N ASP A 200 -12.92 20.08 6.42
CA ASP A 200 -11.65 20.00 5.69
C ASP A 200 -11.82 20.56 4.27
N ARG A 201 -12.93 20.22 3.59
CA ARG A 201 -13.25 20.75 2.26
C ARG A 201 -13.49 22.26 2.28
N SER A 202 -14.22 22.77 3.27
CA SER A 202 -14.43 24.20 3.45
C SER A 202 -13.12 24.95 3.71
N GLU A 203 -12.22 24.38 4.51
CA GLU A 203 -10.91 24.96 4.77
C GLU A 203 -10.03 24.99 3.51
N ILE A 204 -10.04 23.90 2.74
CA ILE A 204 -9.34 23.82 1.46
C ILE A 204 -9.85 24.87 0.47
N LEU A 205 -11.18 25.01 0.35
CA LEU A 205 -11.79 26.05 -0.48
C LEU A 205 -11.34 27.44 -0.02
N ARG A 206 -11.40 27.70 1.28
CA ARG A 206 -10.98 28.96 1.88
C ARG A 206 -9.52 29.28 1.52
N ILE A 207 -8.61 28.31 1.62
CA ILE A 207 -7.19 28.50 1.28
C ILE A 207 -7.02 28.84 -0.21
N PHE A 208 -7.76 28.17 -1.11
CA PHE A 208 -7.65 28.43 -2.54
C PHE A 208 -8.22 29.79 -2.97
N THR A 209 -9.25 30.29 -2.29
CA THR A 209 -9.95 31.54 -2.69
C THR A 209 -9.49 32.78 -1.91
N THR A 210 -8.86 32.62 -0.75
CA THR A 210 -8.42 33.77 0.06
C THR A 210 -7.29 34.52 -0.66
N PRO A 211 -7.47 35.82 -0.96
CA PRO A 211 -6.42 36.61 -1.60
C PRO A 211 -5.22 36.82 -0.68
N ASN A 212 -4.02 36.86 -1.24
CA ASN A 212 -2.82 37.32 -0.55
C ASN A 212 -2.82 38.86 -0.41
N GLU A 213 -1.75 39.44 0.15
CA GLU A 213 -1.59 40.89 0.31
C GLU A 213 -1.67 41.68 -1.01
N ARG A 214 -1.49 41.01 -2.16
CA ARG A 214 -1.57 41.59 -3.50
C ARG A 214 -2.96 41.45 -4.14
N GLY A 215 -3.93 40.87 -3.43
CA GLY A 215 -5.27 40.61 -3.96
C GLY A 215 -5.36 39.37 -4.86
N GLU A 216 -4.30 38.56 -4.96
CA GLU A 216 -4.26 37.37 -5.80
C GLU A 216 -4.63 36.13 -4.99
N SER A 217 -5.55 35.31 -5.50
CA SER A 217 -5.87 34.01 -4.90
C SER A 217 -5.04 32.88 -5.52
N PRO A 218 -4.69 31.82 -4.77
CA PRO A 218 -4.01 30.65 -5.34
C PRO A 218 -4.77 29.97 -6.48
N LEU A 219 -6.11 30.09 -6.51
CA LEU A 219 -7.00 29.45 -7.49
C LEU A 219 -6.59 29.72 -8.93
N GLU A 220 -6.34 30.98 -9.31
CA GLU A 220 -5.99 31.33 -10.70
C GLU A 220 -4.69 30.66 -11.15
N GLY A 221 -3.71 30.55 -10.24
CA GLY A 221 -2.45 29.88 -10.50
C GLY A 221 -2.60 28.36 -10.61
N LEU A 222 -3.52 27.76 -9.86
CA LEU A 222 -3.80 26.32 -9.93
C LEU A 222 -4.54 25.94 -11.20
N MET A 223 -5.50 26.75 -11.65
CA MET A 223 -6.23 26.51 -12.90
C MET A 223 -5.32 26.46 -14.14
N LYS A 224 -4.17 27.16 -14.08
CA LYS A 224 -3.17 27.20 -15.16
C LYS A 224 -2.03 26.20 -14.96
N ASP A 225 -1.99 25.52 -13.82
CA ASP A 225 -0.93 24.56 -13.49
C ASP A 225 -1.21 23.18 -14.10
N GLN A 226 -0.15 22.48 -14.53
CA GLN A 226 -0.26 21.17 -15.19
C GLN A 226 -0.79 20.04 -14.30
N PHE A 227 -0.76 20.22 -12.96
CA PHE A 227 -1.32 19.28 -11.98
C PHE A 227 -2.45 19.93 -11.17
N GLY A 228 -2.29 21.21 -10.83
CA GLY A 228 -3.28 21.95 -10.04
C GLY A 228 -4.66 22.02 -10.69
N ASN A 229 -4.73 21.96 -12.03
CA ASN A 229 -5.98 21.98 -12.77
C ASN A 229 -6.85 20.71 -12.57
N TYR A 230 -6.30 19.60 -12.08
CA TYR A 230 -7.08 18.39 -11.72
C TYR A 230 -7.66 18.46 -10.31
N VAL A 231 -7.05 19.26 -9.42
CA VAL A 231 -7.52 19.44 -8.04
C VAL A 231 -8.80 20.29 -7.99
N ILE A 232 -8.95 21.25 -8.91
CA ILE A 232 -10.08 22.21 -8.92
C ILE A 232 -11.43 21.57 -9.31
N PRO A 233 -11.56 20.77 -10.39
CA PRO A 233 -12.84 20.15 -10.78
C PRO A 233 -13.42 19.22 -9.72
N THR A 234 -12.57 18.53 -8.95
CA THR A 234 -12.99 17.65 -7.85
C THR A 234 -13.82 18.38 -6.80
N GLN A 235 -13.64 19.70 -6.63
CA GLN A 235 -14.47 20.53 -5.75
C GLN A 235 -15.86 20.83 -6.33
N ALA A 236 -15.96 21.12 -7.64
CA ALA A 236 -17.23 21.42 -8.29
C ALA A 236 -18.15 20.18 -8.28
N ASP A 237 -17.59 19.00 -8.53
CA ASP A 237 -18.34 17.74 -8.49
C ASP A 237 -18.71 17.32 -7.07
N ALA A 238 -17.85 17.56 -6.07
CA ALA A 238 -18.16 17.25 -4.67
C ALA A 238 -19.24 18.18 -4.09
N ALA A 239 -19.34 19.43 -4.56
CA ALA A 239 -20.41 20.34 -4.21
C ALA A 239 -21.75 19.94 -4.83
N MET A 240 -21.76 19.39 -6.06
CA MET A 240 -22.97 18.93 -6.74
C MET A 240 -23.52 17.58 -6.22
N ARG A 241 -22.70 16.76 -5.54
CA ARG A 241 -23.15 15.48 -4.95
C ARG A 241 -23.85 15.63 -3.58
N ASN A 242 -23.87 16.83 -3.01
CA ASN A 242 -24.46 17.13 -1.71
C ASN A 242 -25.64 18.13 -1.80
N THR A 243 -26.20 18.32 -3.00
CA THR A 243 -27.46 19.03 -3.27
C THR A 243 -28.45 18.08 -3.90
#